data_AF-A0AAE4YEX0-F1
#
_entry.id   AF-A0AAE4YEX0-F1
#
_cell.length_a   1.000
_cell.length_b   1.000
_cell.length_c   1.000
_cell.angle_alpha   90.00
_cell.angle_beta   90.00
_cell.angle_gamma   90.00
#
_symmetry.space_group_name_H-M   'P 1'
#
loop_
_entity.id
_entity.type
_entity.pdbx_description
1 polymer ?
#
loop_
_entity_poly.entity_id
_entity_poly.type
_entity_poly.pdbx_seq_one_letter_code
_entity_poly.pdbx_strand_id
1 'polypeptide(L)'
;MVVSMGDDSDNFFFGTPSADTIYGLGGNDQFYSYLGLDLIFGGDGNDYMAGRNNAEEAYGGAGDDTLFNVSKKSYGGLGKDRIEGSGSLYGGQGMDTLGSPSPYDRVSSGSIYGGQDRDFLYGSGSLYGGEGMDIVDGSGSLYGGAGDDGMSGSGSLYGGAGDDGMSGSGSLYGGAGDDNIGIRHFVPLFGFFFGGMGEDTVFGLGSLYGGVGNDDLSGSGSLYGGEGNDRLMYTNLKDFSESRLFGGEGSDLFDGPGEAGSGTVFYGGEGGDVFNQTMATCFGGAGDDLFLNMSSNSLFGGNGRDTIFGSSGHGDAGDDILVDGWLFGKLYKVDGNLYGGAGSDYLSGNGGNDSLYGGAGEDLMWAGWDTDLAHGGTGADSIHAGDGDDVVYGDNGDDQLFGDGGSDRLSGGSGADTLLGGAGDDTLFGGAGKDLLLGGEGVDVLSGGEGRDAFDFVSLSGMGLGTARDQIIDFVAGQDRVRLWMPEAVTFIGNDGFTGTVGEVRYDRTAQELEIDSDGNGETDVAIWLGIDSFAARDLIL
;
A
#
# COMPACT_ATOMS: atom_id res chain seq x y z
N MET A 1 -22.75 -68.99 3.72
CA MET A 1 -23.92 -69.55 2.98
C MET A 1 -24.16 -68.70 1.73
N VAL A 2 -24.75 -69.22 0.65
CA VAL A 2 -25.22 -68.36 -0.47
C VAL A 2 -26.74 -68.36 -0.44
N VAL A 3 -27.35 -67.19 -0.25
CA VAL A 3 -28.81 -67.00 -0.19
C VAL A 3 -29.23 -66.02 -1.27
N SER A 4 -30.22 -66.39 -2.08
CA SER A 4 -30.84 -65.51 -3.07
C SER A 4 -32.35 -65.48 -2.81
N MET A 5 -32.88 -64.28 -2.60
CA MET A 5 -34.30 -64.04 -2.36
C MET A 5 -34.95 -63.72 -3.71
N GLY A 6 -35.85 -64.59 -4.16
CA GLY A 6 -36.16 -64.80 -5.58
C GLY A 6 -37.38 -64.06 -6.12
N ASP A 7 -37.84 -62.98 -5.50
CA ASP A 7 -39.00 -62.19 -5.93
C ASP A 7 -38.93 -60.71 -5.51
N ASP A 8 -39.85 -59.88 -6.02
CA ASP A 8 -39.97 -58.44 -5.73
C ASP A 8 -40.62 -58.14 -4.35
N SER A 9 -40.44 -59.02 -3.35
CA SER A 9 -41.13 -58.91 -2.06
C SER A 9 -40.22 -58.35 -0.97
N ASP A 10 -40.79 -57.61 0.00
CA ASP A 10 -40.03 -57.11 1.15
C ASP A 10 -39.60 -58.28 2.06
N ASN A 11 -38.31 -58.62 2.06
CA ASN A 11 -37.75 -59.71 2.83
C ASN A 11 -37.05 -59.23 4.11
N PHE A 12 -36.87 -60.16 5.06
CA PHE A 12 -36.21 -59.89 6.33
C PHE A 12 -35.26 -61.03 6.71
N PHE A 13 -34.00 -60.71 6.97
CA PHE A 13 -32.92 -61.68 7.16
C PHE A 13 -32.02 -61.39 8.37
N PHE A 14 -31.61 -62.47 9.05
CA PHE A 14 -30.57 -62.47 10.10
C PHE A 14 -29.40 -63.37 9.69
N GLY A 15 -28.19 -62.81 9.69
CA GLY A 15 -26.93 -63.49 9.40
C GLY A 15 -26.55 -64.53 10.43
N THR A 16 -25.68 -65.45 10.01
CA THR A 16 -25.13 -66.48 10.87
C THR A 16 -23.74 -66.09 11.39
N PRO A 17 -23.20 -66.76 12.43
CA PRO A 17 -21.82 -66.53 12.89
C PRO A 17 -20.70 -66.91 11.88
N SER A 18 -21.03 -67.17 10.61
CA SER A 18 -20.13 -67.63 9.55
C SER A 18 -20.24 -66.69 8.34
N ALA A 19 -19.23 -66.67 7.47
CA ALA A 19 -19.28 -65.84 6.26
C ALA A 19 -20.46 -66.22 5.33
N ASP A 20 -21.32 -65.25 5.07
CA ASP A 20 -22.51 -65.35 4.24
C ASP A 20 -22.42 -64.44 2.99
N THR A 21 -23.04 -64.87 1.89
CA THR A 21 -23.25 -64.06 0.68
C THR A 21 -24.74 -64.04 0.39
N ILE A 22 -25.33 -62.85 0.38
CA ILE A 22 -26.77 -62.65 0.37
C ILE A 22 -27.13 -61.71 -0.77
N TYR A 23 -28.14 -62.10 -1.56
CA TYR A 23 -28.70 -61.31 -2.66
C TYR A 23 -30.19 -61.06 -2.40
N GLY A 24 -30.55 -59.81 -2.16
CA GLY A 24 -31.86 -59.25 -2.49
C GLY A 24 -31.91 -58.97 -3.99
N LEU A 25 -33.06 -59.20 -4.61
CA LEU A 25 -33.25 -59.04 -6.05
C LEU A 25 -34.32 -58.01 -6.38
N GLY A 26 -35.16 -57.61 -5.41
CA GLY A 26 -36.24 -56.64 -5.55
C GLY A 26 -37.06 -56.49 -4.25
N GLY A 27 -37.62 -55.30 -3.98
CA GLY A 27 -38.43 -55.03 -2.78
C GLY A 27 -37.66 -54.23 -1.73
N ASN A 28 -38.31 -53.83 -0.63
CA ASN A 28 -37.62 -53.12 0.47
C ASN A 28 -37.14 -54.12 1.52
N ASP A 29 -35.95 -54.67 1.34
CA ASP A 29 -35.41 -55.75 2.14
C ASP A 29 -34.72 -55.24 3.43
N GLN A 30 -34.65 -56.10 4.46
CA GLN A 30 -33.95 -55.82 5.71
C GLN A 30 -32.95 -56.92 6.06
N PHE A 31 -31.68 -56.55 6.20
CA PHE A 31 -30.57 -57.45 6.47
C PHE A 31 -29.87 -57.09 7.77
N TYR A 32 -29.77 -58.04 8.70
CA TYR A 32 -29.05 -57.89 9.95
C TYR A 32 -27.94 -58.93 10.06
N SER A 33 -26.68 -58.52 9.87
CA SER A 33 -25.53 -59.41 10.05
C SER A 33 -25.20 -59.63 11.53
N TYR A 34 -24.70 -60.84 11.85
CA TYR A 34 -24.28 -61.20 13.20
C TYR A 34 -22.99 -62.04 13.21
N LEU A 35 -21.83 -61.37 13.36
CA LEU A 35 -20.49 -61.97 13.46
C LEU A 35 -20.12 -62.81 12.22
N GLY A 36 -19.49 -62.24 11.20
CA GLY A 36 -19.07 -62.97 10.00
C GLY A 36 -18.23 -62.08 9.07
N LEU A 37 -17.77 -62.62 7.94
CA LEU A 37 -17.29 -61.82 6.81
C LEU A 37 -18.37 -61.84 5.74
N ASP A 38 -19.42 -61.06 5.93
CA ASP A 38 -20.61 -61.15 5.11
C ASP A 38 -20.53 -60.20 3.91
N LEU A 39 -21.09 -60.66 2.79
CA LEU A 39 -21.22 -59.92 1.54
C LEU A 39 -22.72 -59.79 1.21
N ILE A 40 -23.25 -58.58 1.27
CA ILE A 40 -24.69 -58.30 1.13
C ILE A 40 -24.93 -57.46 -0.11
N PHE A 41 -25.88 -57.87 -0.94
CA PHE A 41 -26.39 -57.13 -2.09
C PHE A 41 -27.90 -56.90 -1.88
N GLY A 42 -28.37 -55.65 -1.89
CA GLY A 42 -29.77 -55.28 -1.71
C GLY A 42 -30.61 -55.45 -2.96
N GLY A 43 -30.14 -54.92 -4.10
CA GLY A 43 -30.82 -55.07 -5.38
C GLY A 43 -31.66 -53.84 -5.71
N ASP A 44 -32.88 -54.03 -6.20
CA ASP A 44 -33.80 -52.91 -6.47
C ASP A 44 -34.74 -52.69 -5.25
N GLY A 45 -34.92 -51.46 -4.80
CA GLY A 45 -35.79 -51.10 -3.69
C GLY A 45 -35.05 -50.31 -2.61
N ASN A 46 -35.76 -49.92 -1.54
CA ASN A 46 -35.17 -49.17 -0.43
C ASN A 46 -34.80 -50.13 0.70
N ASP A 47 -33.55 -50.57 0.72
CA ASP A 47 -33.06 -51.63 1.59
C ASP A 47 -32.43 -51.10 2.88
N TYR A 48 -32.55 -51.89 3.96
CA TYR A 48 -31.92 -51.60 5.24
C TYR A 48 -30.92 -52.69 5.61
N MET A 49 -29.65 -52.32 5.78
CA MET A 49 -28.56 -53.25 6.12
C MET A 49 -27.89 -52.81 7.41
N ALA A 50 -27.76 -53.69 8.40
CA ALA A 50 -27.11 -53.40 9.67
C ALA A 50 -26.12 -54.48 10.11
N GLY A 51 -24.88 -54.08 10.35
CA GLY A 51 -23.75 -54.94 10.75
C GLY A 51 -23.46 -55.00 12.25
N ARG A 52 -22.79 -56.07 12.71
CA ARG A 52 -22.19 -56.16 14.07
C ARG A 52 -20.76 -56.70 14.04
N ASN A 53 -19.79 -55.79 14.20
CA ASN A 53 -18.40 -56.02 14.62
C ASN A 53 -17.70 -57.26 14.00
N ASN A 54 -17.53 -57.28 12.68
CA ASN A 54 -16.47 -57.95 11.89
C ASN A 54 -16.56 -57.49 10.42
N ALA A 55 -15.54 -57.79 9.59
CA ALA A 55 -15.33 -57.24 8.24
C ALA A 55 -16.39 -57.63 7.18
N GLU A 56 -17.43 -56.81 7.08
CA GLU A 56 -18.57 -56.94 6.16
C GLU A 56 -18.43 -55.98 4.95
N GLU A 57 -18.87 -56.44 3.77
CA GLU A 57 -19.06 -55.61 2.57
C GLU A 57 -20.54 -55.57 2.19
N ALA A 58 -21.11 -54.39 2.00
CA ALA A 58 -22.52 -54.18 1.69
C ALA A 58 -22.69 -53.31 0.44
N TYR A 59 -23.67 -53.66 -0.39
CA TYR A 59 -24.03 -52.99 -1.64
C TYR A 59 -25.54 -52.77 -1.63
N GLY A 60 -26.00 -51.51 -1.57
CA GLY A 60 -27.43 -51.14 -1.59
C GLY A 60 -28.07 -51.55 -2.91
N GLY A 61 -27.70 -50.88 -4.00
CA GLY A 61 -28.19 -51.19 -5.33
C GLY A 61 -28.93 -50.01 -5.93
N ALA A 62 -30.19 -50.15 -6.27
CA ALA A 62 -31.01 -49.08 -6.81
C ALA A 62 -32.20 -48.79 -5.88
N GLY A 63 -32.30 -47.58 -5.36
CA GLY A 63 -33.30 -47.15 -4.40
C GLY A 63 -32.67 -46.30 -3.30
N ASP A 64 -33.47 -45.83 -2.34
CA ASP A 64 -32.96 -45.03 -1.22
C ASP A 64 -32.60 -45.97 -0.06
N ASP A 65 -31.34 -46.40 0.00
CA ASP A 65 -30.87 -47.45 0.91
C ASP A 65 -30.33 -46.90 2.24
N THR A 66 -30.29 -47.74 3.27
CA THR A 66 -29.67 -47.42 4.57
C THR A 66 -28.70 -48.52 5.01
N LEU A 67 -27.41 -48.21 5.02
CA LEU A 67 -26.33 -49.12 5.39
C LEU A 67 -25.69 -48.66 6.70
N PHE A 68 -25.85 -49.42 7.78
CA PHE A 68 -25.42 -49.04 9.13
C PHE A 68 -24.41 -50.04 9.74
N ASN A 69 -23.36 -49.51 10.37
CA ASN A 69 -22.34 -50.24 11.12
C ASN A 69 -21.61 -51.33 10.32
N VAL A 70 -21.42 -51.09 9.02
CA VAL A 70 -20.58 -51.92 8.15
C VAL A 70 -19.12 -51.51 8.35
N SER A 71 -18.24 -52.49 8.56
CA SER A 71 -16.88 -52.23 9.08
C SER A 71 -15.77 -52.27 8.03
N LYS A 72 -16.03 -52.76 6.80
CA LYS A 72 -15.01 -52.84 5.74
C LYS A 72 -15.33 -51.94 4.55
N LYS A 73 -16.42 -52.20 3.81
CA LYS A 73 -16.85 -51.37 2.68
C LYS A 73 -18.37 -51.29 2.55
N SER A 74 -18.89 -50.11 2.30
CA SER A 74 -20.31 -49.87 2.01
C SER A 74 -20.45 -49.12 0.70
N TYR A 75 -21.33 -49.60 -0.17
CA TYR A 75 -21.66 -48.97 -1.44
C TYR A 75 -23.17 -48.69 -1.46
N GLY A 76 -23.58 -47.44 -1.62
CA GLY A 76 -24.99 -47.03 -1.75
C GLY A 76 -25.55 -47.51 -3.09
N GLY A 77 -25.12 -46.87 -4.17
CA GLY A 77 -25.49 -47.25 -5.52
C GLY A 77 -26.21 -46.12 -6.25
N LEU A 78 -27.47 -46.32 -6.63
CA LEU A 78 -28.32 -45.32 -7.28
C LEU A 78 -29.44 -44.94 -6.33
N GLY A 79 -29.55 -43.68 -5.93
CA GLY A 79 -30.66 -43.22 -5.08
C GLY A 79 -30.19 -42.21 -4.04
N LYS A 80 -30.93 -42.08 -2.93
CA LYS A 80 -30.53 -41.24 -1.80
C LYS A 80 -30.21 -42.11 -0.61
N ASP A 81 -28.94 -42.45 -0.51
CA ASP A 81 -28.47 -43.46 0.42
C ASP A 81 -27.99 -42.86 1.73
N ARG A 82 -28.21 -43.57 2.83
CA ARG A 82 -27.66 -43.23 4.14
C ARG A 82 -26.67 -44.30 4.58
N ILE A 83 -25.40 -43.94 4.64
CA ILE A 83 -24.32 -44.87 4.95
C ILE A 83 -23.58 -44.42 6.21
N GLU A 84 -23.69 -45.19 7.29
CA GLU A 84 -22.99 -44.92 8.55
C GLU A 84 -22.10 -46.10 8.93
N GLY A 85 -20.78 -45.89 9.02
CA GLY A 85 -19.86 -46.99 9.26
C GLY A 85 -18.45 -46.56 9.64
N SER A 86 -17.60 -47.56 9.91
CA SER A 86 -16.19 -47.35 10.28
C SER A 86 -15.19 -47.78 9.21
N GLY A 87 -15.68 -48.42 8.13
CA GLY A 87 -14.91 -48.82 6.94
C GLY A 87 -14.91 -47.75 5.84
N SER A 88 -14.59 -48.13 4.60
CA SER A 88 -14.70 -47.20 3.46
C SER A 88 -16.14 -47.09 2.99
N LEU A 89 -16.64 -45.87 2.79
CA LEU A 89 -18.02 -45.61 2.43
C LEU A 89 -18.05 -44.97 1.03
N TYR A 90 -18.96 -45.43 0.18
CA TYR A 90 -19.12 -44.96 -1.21
C TYR A 90 -20.60 -44.69 -1.45
N GLY A 91 -20.98 -43.46 -1.77
CA GLY A 91 -22.38 -43.05 -1.99
C GLY A 91 -22.85 -43.60 -3.33
N GLY A 92 -22.38 -43.01 -4.42
CA GLY A 92 -22.70 -43.46 -5.77
C GLY A 92 -23.30 -42.33 -6.60
N GLN A 93 -24.50 -42.54 -7.15
CA GLN A 93 -25.27 -41.50 -7.81
C GLN A 93 -26.51 -41.15 -6.99
N GLY A 94 -26.75 -39.85 -6.85
CA GLY A 94 -27.87 -39.30 -6.11
C GLY A 94 -27.40 -38.65 -4.80
N MET A 95 -28.36 -38.18 -3.99
CA MET A 95 -28.03 -37.30 -2.86
C MET A 95 -27.84 -38.12 -1.60
N ASP A 96 -26.60 -38.43 -1.27
CA ASP A 96 -26.24 -39.38 -0.23
C ASP A 96 -25.83 -38.69 1.07
N THR A 97 -25.95 -39.43 2.17
CA THR A 97 -25.51 -39.01 3.51
C THR A 97 -24.55 -40.06 4.07
N LEU A 98 -23.28 -39.71 4.19
CA LEU A 98 -22.23 -40.62 4.60
C LEU A 98 -21.51 -40.14 5.85
N GLY A 99 -21.30 -41.02 6.83
CA GLY A 99 -20.51 -40.65 7.99
C GLY A 99 -20.24 -41.73 9.03
N SER A 100 -19.75 -41.28 10.18
CA SER A 100 -19.46 -42.14 11.33
C SER A 100 -20.62 -42.08 12.35
N PRO A 101 -21.05 -43.20 12.95
CA PRO A 101 -22.17 -43.26 13.90
C PRO A 101 -22.01 -42.40 15.16
N SER A 102 -20.79 -41.91 15.43
CA SER A 102 -20.49 -40.98 16.51
C SER A 102 -19.56 -39.88 16.00
N PRO A 103 -19.81 -38.60 16.33
CA PRO A 103 -18.93 -37.48 15.96
C PRO A 103 -17.53 -37.57 16.61
N TYR A 104 -17.32 -38.50 17.54
CA TYR A 104 -16.03 -38.79 18.16
C TYR A 104 -15.38 -40.11 17.66
N ASP A 105 -16.11 -40.93 16.91
CA ASP A 105 -15.55 -42.15 16.32
C ASP A 105 -14.89 -41.83 15.00
N ARG A 106 -13.63 -42.26 14.89
CA ARG A 106 -12.91 -42.23 13.61
C ARG A 106 -13.57 -43.21 12.66
N VAL A 107 -13.64 -42.86 11.37
CA VAL A 107 -13.57 -43.89 10.33
C VAL A 107 -12.15 -44.45 10.42
N SER A 108 -11.93 -45.36 11.38
CA SER A 108 -10.60 -45.62 11.96
C SER A 108 -9.62 -46.30 10.99
N SER A 109 -10.08 -46.67 9.78
CA SER A 109 -9.25 -47.33 8.76
C SER A 109 -9.68 -47.12 7.29
N GLY A 110 -10.66 -46.25 6.99
CA GLY A 110 -11.25 -46.08 5.65
C GLY A 110 -11.45 -44.62 5.23
N SER A 111 -11.90 -44.42 3.99
CA SER A 111 -12.22 -43.10 3.41
C SER A 111 -13.69 -43.02 3.05
N ILE A 112 -14.25 -41.82 3.04
CA ILE A 112 -15.63 -41.54 2.61
C ILE A 112 -15.59 -40.92 1.22
N TYR A 113 -16.40 -41.43 0.31
CA TYR A 113 -16.55 -40.93 -1.06
C TYR A 113 -18.03 -40.67 -1.32
N GLY A 114 -18.43 -39.42 -1.59
CA GLY A 114 -19.81 -39.07 -1.96
C GLY A 114 -20.16 -39.66 -3.32
N GLY A 115 -19.55 -39.15 -4.38
CA GLY A 115 -19.72 -39.69 -5.72
C GLY A 115 -20.16 -38.62 -6.70
N GLN A 116 -21.40 -38.73 -7.19
CA GLN A 116 -22.03 -37.78 -8.09
C GLN A 116 -23.26 -37.18 -7.42
N ASP A 117 -23.60 -35.94 -7.81
CA ASP A 117 -24.67 -35.14 -7.23
C ASP A 117 -24.30 -34.58 -5.86
N ARG A 118 -25.23 -33.90 -5.19
CA ARG A 118 -24.98 -33.25 -3.90
C ARG A 118 -24.99 -34.29 -2.78
N ASP A 119 -23.90 -34.39 -2.04
CA ASP A 119 -23.74 -35.30 -0.92
C ASP A 119 -23.49 -34.58 0.42
N PHE A 120 -23.80 -35.26 1.53
CA PHE A 120 -23.48 -34.82 2.88
C PHE A 120 -22.52 -35.80 3.55
N LEU A 121 -21.27 -35.38 3.75
CA LEU A 121 -20.21 -36.18 4.34
C LEU A 121 -19.86 -35.64 5.71
N TYR A 122 -19.79 -36.51 6.71
CA TYR A 122 -19.36 -36.12 8.06
C TYR A 122 -18.48 -37.13 8.77
N GLY A 123 -17.49 -36.66 9.54
CA GLY A 123 -16.67 -37.51 10.40
C GLY A 123 -15.19 -37.14 10.44
N SER A 124 -14.31 -38.14 10.43
CA SER A 124 -12.86 -37.90 10.44
C SER A 124 -12.08 -38.90 9.60
N GLY A 125 -10.96 -38.45 9.03
CA GLY A 125 -10.13 -39.23 8.11
C GLY A 125 -9.97 -38.50 6.77
N SER A 126 -10.13 -39.24 5.67
CA SER A 126 -10.17 -38.67 4.32
C SER A 126 -11.59 -38.71 3.77
N LEU A 127 -12.16 -37.54 3.51
CA LEU A 127 -13.52 -37.34 3.00
C LEU A 127 -13.43 -36.70 1.62
N TYR A 128 -14.08 -37.29 0.62
CA TYR A 128 -14.10 -36.84 -0.77
C TYR A 128 -15.54 -36.63 -1.20
N GLY A 129 -15.97 -35.39 -1.44
CA GLY A 129 -17.31 -35.07 -1.95
C GLY A 129 -17.53 -35.71 -3.31
N GLY A 130 -16.80 -35.26 -4.33
CA GLY A 130 -16.86 -35.85 -5.67
C GLY A 130 -17.27 -34.82 -6.72
N GLU A 131 -18.26 -35.16 -7.55
CA GLU A 131 -18.89 -34.23 -8.49
C GLU A 131 -20.22 -33.78 -7.90
N GLY A 132 -20.43 -32.49 -7.67
CA GLY A 132 -21.69 -32.02 -7.08
C GLY A 132 -21.55 -30.71 -6.33
N MET A 133 -22.56 -30.39 -5.53
CA MET A 133 -22.46 -29.31 -4.55
C MET A 133 -22.57 -29.94 -3.17
N ASP A 134 -21.44 -30.35 -2.63
CA ASP A 134 -21.33 -31.22 -1.48
C ASP A 134 -21.21 -30.42 -0.18
N ILE A 135 -21.52 -31.10 0.93
CA ILE A 135 -21.25 -30.58 2.27
C ILE A 135 -20.32 -31.55 2.98
N VAL A 136 -19.11 -31.10 3.30
CA VAL A 136 -18.06 -31.93 3.91
C VAL A 136 -17.68 -31.36 5.29
N ASP A 137 -18.16 -32.00 6.37
CA ASP A 137 -17.95 -31.56 7.75
C ASP A 137 -17.12 -32.55 8.58
N GLY A 138 -15.94 -32.17 9.05
CA GLY A 138 -15.13 -33.13 9.80
C GLY A 138 -13.71 -32.75 10.17
N SER A 139 -12.88 -33.76 10.34
CA SER A 139 -11.45 -33.56 10.64
C SER A 139 -10.53 -34.49 9.86
N GLY A 140 -9.36 -33.99 9.47
CA GLY A 140 -8.37 -34.75 8.70
C GLY A 140 -8.10 -34.10 7.34
N SER A 141 -8.27 -34.85 6.26
CA SER A 141 -8.11 -34.38 4.89
C SER A 141 -9.48 -34.38 4.20
N LEU A 142 -10.04 -33.21 3.97
CA LEU A 142 -11.37 -33.03 3.40
C LEU A 142 -11.20 -32.50 1.98
N TYR A 143 -11.91 -33.06 1.03
CA TYR A 143 -11.88 -32.69 -0.38
C TYR A 143 -13.33 -32.45 -0.84
N GLY A 144 -13.64 -31.26 -1.35
CA GLY A 144 -14.92 -30.96 -1.98
C GLY A 144 -15.02 -31.72 -3.31
N GLY A 145 -14.23 -31.28 -4.29
CA GLY A 145 -14.14 -31.94 -5.59
C GLY A 145 -14.46 -30.97 -6.71
N ALA A 146 -15.51 -31.27 -7.49
CA ALA A 146 -15.96 -30.42 -8.58
C ALA A 146 -17.40 -29.94 -8.33
N GLY A 147 -17.60 -28.63 -8.41
CA GLY A 147 -18.83 -27.90 -8.12
C GLY A 147 -18.70 -27.10 -6.81
N ASP A 148 -19.76 -26.37 -6.44
CA ASP A 148 -19.69 -25.37 -5.36
C ASP A 148 -19.95 -26.04 -4.00
N ASP A 149 -18.89 -26.29 -3.25
CA ASP A 149 -18.89 -27.13 -2.05
C ASP A 149 -18.87 -26.32 -0.74
N GLY A 150 -19.55 -26.85 0.28
CA GLY A 150 -19.57 -26.31 1.64
C GLY A 150 -18.72 -27.15 2.58
N MET A 151 -17.60 -26.62 3.06
CA MET A 151 -16.66 -27.36 3.90
C MET A 151 -16.53 -26.78 5.30
N SER A 152 -16.54 -27.64 6.32
CA SER A 152 -16.24 -27.23 7.68
C SER A 152 -15.40 -28.20 8.49
N GLY A 153 -14.61 -27.64 9.42
CA GLY A 153 -13.96 -28.43 10.47
C GLY A 153 -12.46 -28.16 10.67
N SER A 154 -11.63 -29.21 10.71
CA SER A 154 -10.21 -29.06 11.06
C SER A 154 -9.23 -29.96 10.28
N GLY A 155 -8.03 -29.47 10.04
CA GLY A 155 -6.98 -30.22 9.34
C GLY A 155 -6.61 -29.55 8.02
N SER A 156 -6.69 -30.30 6.92
CA SER A 156 -6.46 -29.81 5.56
C SER A 156 -7.75 -29.94 4.77
N LEU A 157 -8.32 -28.80 4.38
CA LEU A 157 -9.53 -28.74 3.56
C LEU A 157 -9.13 -28.27 2.17
N TYR A 158 -9.63 -28.92 1.13
CA TYR A 158 -9.39 -28.60 -0.27
C TYR A 158 -10.75 -28.47 -0.97
N GLY A 159 -11.11 -27.27 -1.44
CA GLY A 159 -12.36 -27.02 -2.18
C GLY A 159 -12.34 -27.78 -3.50
N GLY A 160 -11.49 -27.35 -4.42
CA GLY A 160 -11.27 -28.04 -5.69
C GLY A 160 -11.57 -27.12 -6.86
N ALA A 161 -12.62 -27.42 -7.63
CA ALA A 161 -13.08 -26.56 -8.71
C ALA A 161 -14.54 -26.17 -8.46
N GLY A 162 -14.89 -24.90 -8.54
CA GLY A 162 -16.20 -24.37 -8.14
C GLY A 162 -16.02 -23.23 -7.14
N ASP A 163 -17.11 -22.56 -6.79
CA ASP A 163 -17.08 -21.45 -5.84
C ASP A 163 -17.34 -21.99 -4.41
N ASP A 164 -16.27 -22.30 -3.68
CA ASP A 164 -16.31 -23.09 -2.46
C ASP A 164 -16.41 -22.25 -1.18
N GLY A 165 -17.27 -22.69 -0.25
CA GLY A 165 -17.44 -22.07 1.06
C GLY A 165 -16.74 -22.86 2.17
N MET A 166 -15.63 -22.37 2.68
CA MET A 166 -14.79 -23.10 3.63
C MET A 166 -14.71 -22.41 5.00
N SER A 167 -14.97 -23.16 6.08
CA SER A 167 -14.81 -22.63 7.44
C SER A 167 -14.22 -23.62 8.44
N GLY A 168 -13.05 -23.30 8.99
CA GLY A 168 -12.36 -24.27 9.84
C GLY A 168 -10.98 -23.83 10.30
N SER A 169 -10.29 -24.72 11.01
CA SER A 169 -8.92 -24.50 11.50
C SER A 169 -7.92 -25.38 10.78
N GLY A 170 -6.67 -24.90 10.65
CA GLY A 170 -5.61 -25.59 9.92
C GLY A 170 -5.32 -24.93 8.59
N SER A 171 -5.23 -25.73 7.53
CA SER A 171 -4.93 -25.26 6.17
C SER A 171 -6.15 -25.42 5.28
N LEU A 172 -6.61 -24.31 4.70
CA LEU A 172 -7.77 -24.28 3.80
C LEU A 172 -7.26 -23.83 2.43
N TYR A 173 -7.58 -24.60 1.40
CA TYR A 173 -7.21 -24.34 0.02
C TYR A 173 -8.51 -24.28 -0.79
N GLY A 174 -8.85 -23.12 -1.35
CA GLY A 174 -10.05 -22.94 -2.17
C GLY A 174 -9.93 -23.74 -3.47
N GLY A 175 -9.03 -23.31 -4.35
CA GLY A 175 -8.71 -24.05 -5.56
C GLY A 175 -8.95 -23.20 -6.79
N ALA A 176 -9.95 -23.52 -7.59
CA ALA A 176 -10.32 -22.75 -8.76
C ALA A 176 -11.80 -22.36 -8.69
N GLY A 177 -12.11 -21.07 -8.81
CA GLY A 177 -13.44 -20.49 -8.58
C GLY A 177 -13.34 -19.35 -7.58
N ASP A 178 -14.45 -18.68 -7.32
CA ASP A 178 -14.49 -17.51 -6.42
C ASP A 178 -14.83 -17.98 -4.99
N ASP A 179 -13.80 -18.29 -4.20
CA ASP A 179 -13.93 -19.01 -2.94
C ASP A 179 -14.16 -18.09 -1.73
N ASN A 180 -14.91 -18.58 -0.73
CA ASN A 180 -15.15 -17.90 0.54
C ASN A 180 -14.50 -18.66 1.69
N ILE A 181 -13.31 -18.22 2.11
CA ILE A 181 -12.44 -18.97 3.02
C ILE A 181 -12.23 -18.20 4.31
N GLY A 182 -12.63 -18.78 5.45
CA GLY A 182 -12.25 -18.18 6.71
C GLY A 182 -12.80 -18.77 7.99
N ILE A 183 -12.36 -18.21 9.12
CA ILE A 183 -12.82 -18.60 10.46
C ILE A 183 -13.93 -17.67 10.91
N ARG A 184 -15.16 -18.19 11.03
CA ARG A 184 -16.31 -17.45 11.59
C ARG A 184 -16.40 -17.46 13.12
N HIS A 185 -15.63 -18.30 13.82
CA HIS A 185 -15.70 -18.45 15.27
C HIS A 185 -14.38 -18.17 15.98
N PHE A 186 -14.45 -17.36 17.04
CA PHE A 186 -13.35 -16.85 17.87
C PHE A 186 -12.59 -17.97 18.62
N VAL A 187 -11.89 -18.83 17.89
CA VAL A 187 -10.86 -19.71 18.43
C VAL A 187 -9.51 -19.10 18.06
N PRO A 188 -8.57 -18.94 19.00
CA PRO A 188 -7.26 -18.33 18.75
C PRO A 188 -6.33 -19.34 18.06
N LEU A 189 -6.76 -19.85 16.91
CA LEU A 189 -6.00 -20.79 16.10
C LEU A 189 -5.56 -20.05 14.84
N PHE A 190 -4.25 -19.91 14.68
CA PHE A 190 -3.64 -19.42 13.45
C PHE A 190 -3.89 -20.43 12.33
N GLY A 191 -4.43 -19.97 11.21
CA GLY A 191 -4.65 -20.76 10.01
C GLY A 191 -3.74 -20.34 8.85
N PHE A 192 -3.64 -21.21 7.85
CA PHE A 192 -3.08 -20.89 6.54
C PHE A 192 -4.20 -21.01 5.51
N PHE A 193 -4.65 -19.90 4.95
CA PHE A 193 -5.76 -19.86 4.01
C PHE A 193 -5.26 -19.42 2.64
N PHE A 194 -5.60 -20.18 1.63
CA PHE A 194 -5.19 -19.96 0.25
C PHE A 194 -6.45 -19.92 -0.61
N GLY A 195 -6.74 -18.79 -1.26
CA GLY A 195 -7.82 -18.65 -2.25
C GLY A 195 -7.58 -19.58 -3.42
N GLY A 196 -6.64 -19.22 -4.30
CA GLY A 196 -6.26 -20.06 -5.42
C GLY A 196 -6.36 -19.29 -6.73
N MET A 197 -7.20 -19.75 -7.66
CA MET A 197 -7.50 -19.05 -8.90
C MET A 197 -8.96 -18.57 -8.86
N GLY A 198 -9.21 -17.28 -9.01
CA GLY A 198 -10.56 -16.70 -8.94
C GLY A 198 -10.55 -15.41 -8.15
N GLU A 199 -11.71 -14.79 -7.95
CA GLU A 199 -11.85 -13.62 -7.07
C GLU A 199 -12.27 -14.10 -5.67
N ASP A 200 -11.28 -14.33 -4.82
CA ASP A 200 -11.44 -15.01 -3.54
C ASP A 200 -11.70 -14.03 -2.39
N THR A 201 -12.56 -14.42 -1.44
CA THR A 201 -12.71 -13.73 -0.15
C THR A 201 -12.05 -14.53 0.96
N VAL A 202 -10.89 -14.08 1.43
CA VAL A 202 -10.10 -14.78 2.45
C VAL A 202 -10.03 -14.00 3.75
N PHE A 203 -10.51 -14.57 4.87
CA PHE A 203 -10.57 -13.84 6.14
C PHE A 203 -10.24 -14.65 7.40
N GLY A 204 -9.60 -13.98 8.37
CA GLY A 204 -9.34 -14.56 9.69
C GLY A 204 -7.99 -14.18 10.30
N LEU A 205 -7.43 -15.11 11.09
CA LEU A 205 -6.18 -14.93 11.83
C LEU A 205 -5.11 -15.87 11.30
N GLY A 206 -3.95 -15.34 10.91
CA GLY A 206 -2.82 -16.15 10.43
C GLY A 206 -2.19 -15.61 9.15
N SER A 207 -1.90 -16.52 8.22
CA SER A 207 -1.36 -16.18 6.90
C SER A 207 -2.43 -16.41 5.86
N LEU A 208 -2.83 -15.33 5.19
CA LEU A 208 -3.89 -15.29 4.19
C LEU A 208 -3.23 -15.04 2.83
N TYR A 209 -3.58 -15.85 1.84
CA TYR A 209 -3.08 -15.76 0.47
C TYR A 209 -4.28 -15.70 -0.46
N GLY A 210 -4.37 -14.66 -1.29
CA GLY A 210 -5.37 -14.53 -2.35
C GLY A 210 -5.07 -15.55 -3.45
N GLY A 211 -4.04 -15.27 -4.24
CA GLY A 211 -3.59 -16.16 -5.30
C GLY A 211 -3.58 -15.45 -6.64
N VAL A 212 -4.39 -15.93 -7.58
CA VAL A 212 -4.53 -15.34 -8.91
C VAL A 212 -5.96 -14.87 -9.08
N GLY A 213 -6.16 -13.56 -9.22
CA GLY A 213 -7.44 -12.90 -9.37
C GLY A 213 -7.51 -11.65 -8.50
N ASN A 214 -8.66 -10.99 -8.43
CA ASN A 214 -8.82 -9.79 -7.61
C ASN A 214 -9.43 -10.20 -6.27
N ASP A 215 -8.58 -10.35 -5.25
CA ASP A 215 -8.94 -11.00 -4.00
C ASP A 215 -9.24 -9.99 -2.87
N ASP A 216 -10.24 -10.31 -2.04
CA ASP A 216 -10.61 -9.57 -0.84
C ASP A 216 -10.05 -10.27 0.41
N LEU A 217 -8.93 -9.77 0.94
CA LEU A 217 -8.28 -10.32 2.13
C LEU A 217 -8.62 -9.49 3.37
N SER A 218 -9.16 -10.10 4.43
CA SER A 218 -9.43 -9.37 5.68
C SER A 218 -9.04 -10.11 6.96
N GLY A 219 -8.14 -9.54 7.77
CA GLY A 219 -7.67 -10.28 8.95
C GLY A 219 -6.62 -9.61 9.83
N SER A 220 -5.98 -10.44 10.65
CA SER A 220 -4.78 -10.07 11.39
C SER A 220 -3.69 -11.11 11.17
N GLY A 221 -2.45 -10.66 10.98
CA GLY A 221 -1.31 -11.51 10.64
C GLY A 221 -0.62 -11.06 9.34
N SER A 222 -0.30 -11.99 8.46
CA SER A 222 0.28 -11.66 7.15
C SER A 222 -0.73 -11.89 6.04
N LEU A 223 -0.92 -10.88 5.19
CA LEU A 223 -1.78 -10.96 4.02
C LEU A 223 -0.89 -10.85 2.77
N TYR A 224 -1.16 -11.68 1.79
CA TYR A 224 -0.47 -11.73 0.50
C TYR A 224 -1.57 -11.73 -0.57
N GLY A 225 -1.68 -10.66 -1.36
CA GLY A 225 -2.65 -10.55 -2.44
C GLY A 225 -2.34 -11.59 -3.53
N GLY A 226 -1.27 -11.37 -4.28
CA GLY A 226 -0.81 -12.29 -5.30
C GLY A 226 -0.75 -11.63 -6.68
N GLU A 227 -1.35 -12.27 -7.68
CA GLU A 227 -1.53 -11.68 -9.01
C GLU A 227 -2.96 -11.11 -9.13
N GLY A 228 -3.11 -9.82 -9.42
CA GLY A 228 -4.40 -9.16 -9.61
C GLY A 228 -4.52 -7.89 -8.80
N ASN A 229 -5.67 -7.21 -8.90
CA ASN A 229 -5.91 -5.98 -8.14
C ASN A 229 -6.61 -6.34 -6.83
N ASP A 230 -5.83 -6.54 -5.78
CA ASP A 230 -6.29 -7.09 -4.52
C ASP A 230 -6.69 -6.00 -3.53
N ARG A 231 -7.57 -6.36 -2.61
CA ARG A 231 -7.91 -5.52 -1.47
C ARG A 231 -7.48 -6.17 -0.17
N LEU A 232 -6.54 -5.53 0.51
CA LEU A 232 -5.98 -6.03 1.76
C LEU A 232 -6.47 -5.16 2.93
N MET A 233 -7.33 -5.76 3.76
CA MET A 233 -7.87 -5.16 4.98
C MET A 233 -7.30 -5.76 6.26
N TYR A 234 -6.74 -4.95 7.15
CA TYR A 234 -6.51 -5.41 8.53
C TYR A 234 -7.74 -5.12 9.40
N THR A 235 -7.96 -5.89 10.48
CA THR A 235 -9.16 -5.71 11.34
C THR A 235 -8.89 -5.50 12.82
N ASN A 236 -7.67 -5.73 13.34
CA ASN A 236 -7.31 -5.36 14.73
C ASN A 236 -5.79 -5.45 14.99
N LEU A 237 -5.04 -4.36 14.81
CA LEU A 237 -3.57 -4.37 14.90
C LEU A 237 -3.01 -4.02 16.30
N LYS A 238 -3.83 -3.58 17.26
CA LYS A 238 -3.32 -3.25 18.60
C LYS A 238 -2.73 -4.45 19.36
N ASP A 239 -3.12 -5.67 18.97
CA ASP A 239 -2.63 -6.92 19.56
C ASP A 239 -1.53 -7.62 18.73
N PHE A 240 -1.23 -7.15 17.51
CA PHE A 240 -0.22 -7.72 16.61
C PHE A 240 0.72 -6.63 16.11
N SER A 241 1.78 -6.37 16.86
CA SER A 241 2.71 -5.27 16.63
C SER A 241 3.56 -5.39 15.34
N GLU A 242 3.44 -6.46 14.55
CA GLU A 242 4.37 -6.77 13.43
C GLU A 242 3.66 -7.43 12.24
N SER A 243 2.45 -6.99 11.88
CA SER A 243 1.77 -7.51 10.68
C SER A 243 2.47 -7.04 9.40
N ARG A 244 2.47 -7.88 8.35
CA ARG A 244 3.04 -7.52 7.04
C ARG A 244 2.01 -7.82 5.96
N LEU A 245 1.76 -6.82 5.12
CA LEU A 245 0.81 -6.92 4.03
C LEU A 245 1.59 -6.73 2.73
N PHE A 246 1.38 -7.63 1.78
CA PHE A 246 2.03 -7.65 0.49
C PHE A 246 0.94 -7.67 -0.58
N GLY A 247 0.89 -6.66 -1.43
CA GLY A 247 -0.03 -6.58 -2.56
C GLY A 247 0.31 -7.64 -3.60
N GLY A 248 1.41 -7.42 -4.31
CA GLY A 248 1.94 -8.39 -5.27
C GLY A 248 2.09 -7.78 -6.65
N GLU A 249 1.53 -8.42 -7.66
CA GLU A 249 1.39 -7.86 -9.00
C GLU A 249 -0.03 -7.30 -9.16
N GLY A 250 -0.18 -6.06 -9.62
CA GLY A 250 -1.47 -5.42 -9.85
C GLY A 250 -1.64 -4.16 -9.00
N SER A 251 -2.71 -3.41 -9.25
CA SER A 251 -3.00 -2.17 -8.51
C SER A 251 -3.82 -2.48 -7.28
N ASP A 252 -3.16 -2.55 -6.13
CA ASP A 252 -3.71 -3.04 -4.88
C ASP A 252 -4.24 -1.91 -3.97
N LEU A 253 -5.24 -2.25 -3.17
CA LEU A 253 -5.85 -1.36 -2.19
C LEU A 253 -5.56 -1.84 -0.77
N PHE A 254 -4.79 -1.06 -0.03
CA PHE A 254 -4.56 -1.25 1.40
C PHE A 254 -5.52 -0.36 2.20
N ASP A 255 -6.54 -0.98 2.83
CA ASP A 255 -7.57 -0.28 3.60
C ASP A 255 -7.72 -0.87 5.02
N GLY A 256 -8.23 -0.11 6.00
CA GLY A 256 -8.31 -0.62 7.37
C GLY A 256 -8.99 0.30 8.38
N PRO A 257 -9.74 -0.25 9.35
CA PRO A 257 -10.39 0.56 10.37
C PRO A 257 -9.37 1.00 11.43
N GLY A 258 -8.98 2.27 11.36
CA GLY A 258 -8.26 2.96 12.43
C GLY A 258 -6.75 3.02 12.23
N GLU A 259 -6.02 2.94 13.33
CA GLU A 259 -4.57 3.09 13.37
C GLU A 259 -3.88 1.73 13.25
N ALA A 260 -2.94 1.62 12.31
CA ALA A 260 -2.09 0.45 12.23
C ALA A 260 -1.21 0.32 13.48
N GLY A 261 -0.86 -0.92 13.85
CA GLY A 261 0.07 -1.17 14.94
C GLY A 261 1.46 -0.68 14.53
N SER A 262 2.23 -0.09 15.47
CA SER A 262 3.46 0.66 15.20
C SER A 262 4.61 -0.10 14.51
N GLY A 263 4.50 -1.40 14.27
CA GLY A 263 5.47 -2.18 13.48
C GLY A 263 4.84 -2.88 12.28
N THR A 264 3.65 -2.42 11.85
CA THR A 264 3.00 -2.89 10.62
C THR A 264 3.72 -2.29 9.42
N VAL A 265 3.99 -3.12 8.42
CA VAL A 265 4.62 -2.69 7.17
C VAL A 265 3.78 -3.14 5.99
N PHE A 266 3.57 -2.23 5.05
CA PHE A 266 2.86 -2.47 3.81
C PHE A 266 3.84 -2.44 2.64
N TYR A 267 3.71 -3.40 1.73
CA TYR A 267 4.46 -3.49 0.49
C TYR A 267 3.45 -3.60 -0.64
N GLY A 268 3.42 -2.61 -1.52
CA GLY A 268 2.57 -2.59 -2.71
C GLY A 268 2.99 -3.66 -3.69
N GLY A 269 4.11 -3.46 -4.37
CA GLY A 269 4.70 -4.43 -5.27
C GLY A 269 4.86 -3.85 -6.66
N GLU A 270 4.28 -4.50 -7.67
CA GLU A 270 4.15 -3.95 -9.02
C GLU A 270 2.72 -3.47 -9.24
N GLY A 271 2.51 -2.32 -9.88
CA GLY A 271 1.20 -1.71 -10.08
C GLY A 271 1.09 -0.36 -9.38
N GLY A 272 0.04 0.40 -9.67
CA GLY A 272 -0.23 1.66 -8.95
C GLY A 272 -1.11 1.39 -7.75
N ASP A 273 -0.53 1.42 -6.56
CA ASP A 273 -1.13 0.97 -5.31
C ASP A 273 -1.69 2.13 -4.49
N VAL A 274 -2.71 1.85 -3.68
CA VAL A 274 -3.37 2.85 -2.84
C VAL A 274 -3.25 2.49 -1.37
N PHE A 275 -2.56 3.34 -0.61
CA PHE A 275 -2.37 3.21 0.84
C PHE A 275 -3.25 4.21 1.59
N ASN A 276 -4.42 3.75 2.04
CA ASN A 276 -5.33 4.55 2.86
C ASN A 276 -5.15 4.25 4.35
N GLN A 277 -3.98 4.61 4.91
CA GLN A 277 -3.55 4.13 6.23
C GLN A 277 -2.99 5.18 7.17
N THR A 278 -3.03 4.89 8.47
CA THR A 278 -2.38 5.72 9.51
C THR A 278 -1.40 4.90 10.34
N MET A 279 -0.25 5.49 10.70
CA MET A 279 0.80 4.91 11.56
C MET A 279 1.46 3.61 11.08
N ALA A 280 1.97 3.62 9.85
CA ALA A 280 2.75 2.51 9.30
C ALA A 280 3.81 2.96 8.31
N THR A 281 4.85 2.13 8.17
CA THR A 281 5.79 2.23 7.05
C THR A 281 5.16 1.60 5.82
N CYS A 282 5.16 2.33 4.71
CA CYS A 282 4.62 1.87 3.44
C CYS A 282 5.71 1.97 2.37
N PHE A 283 5.80 0.93 1.54
CA PHE A 283 6.62 0.89 0.33
C PHE A 283 5.67 0.66 -0.83
N GLY A 284 5.60 1.59 -1.78
CA GLY A 284 4.78 1.50 -2.99
C GLY A 284 5.32 0.43 -3.92
N GLY A 285 6.49 0.68 -4.49
CA GLY A 285 7.24 -0.31 -5.25
C GLY A 285 7.47 0.15 -6.67
N ALA A 286 6.74 -0.40 -7.63
CA ALA A 286 6.83 -0.01 -9.04
C ALA A 286 5.44 0.31 -9.58
N GLY A 287 5.24 1.50 -10.13
CA GLY A 287 3.95 2.00 -10.59
C GLY A 287 3.67 3.36 -9.98
N ASP A 288 2.57 4.00 -10.39
CA ASP A 288 2.20 5.31 -9.85
C ASP A 288 1.35 5.11 -8.59
N ASP A 289 1.97 5.26 -7.42
CA ASP A 289 1.40 4.93 -6.11
C ASP A 289 0.75 6.15 -5.43
N LEU A 290 -0.26 5.90 -4.59
CA LEU A 290 -0.99 6.92 -3.84
C LEU A 290 -1.00 6.63 -2.34
N PHE A 291 -0.40 7.54 -1.57
CA PHE A 291 -0.37 7.46 -0.10
C PHE A 291 -1.26 8.54 0.50
N LEU A 292 -2.28 8.12 1.25
CA LEU A 292 -3.23 8.99 1.95
C LEU A 292 -2.99 8.92 3.47
N ASN A 293 -1.75 9.15 3.93
CA ASN A 293 -1.33 8.93 5.32
C ASN A 293 -1.27 10.23 6.15
N MET A 294 -1.43 10.11 7.47
CA MET A 294 -1.76 11.22 8.39
C MET A 294 -0.79 11.35 9.58
N SER A 295 0.37 10.69 9.56
CA SER A 295 1.28 10.68 10.71
C SER A 295 2.74 10.47 10.31
N SER A 296 3.66 10.87 11.20
CA SER A 296 5.13 10.85 11.09
C SER A 296 5.73 9.46 10.83
N ASN A 297 5.42 8.85 9.69
CA ASN A 297 5.95 7.55 9.27
C ASN A 297 6.66 7.69 7.94
N SER A 298 7.63 6.82 7.70
CA SER A 298 8.33 6.77 6.44
C SER A 298 7.44 6.16 5.35
N LEU A 299 7.17 6.95 4.32
CA LEU A 299 6.48 6.56 3.09
C LEU A 299 7.51 6.58 1.97
N PHE A 300 7.56 5.52 1.19
CA PHE A 300 8.49 5.37 0.07
C PHE A 300 7.66 5.02 -1.16
N GLY A 301 7.66 5.90 -2.16
CA GLY A 301 6.96 5.74 -3.44
C GLY A 301 7.58 4.59 -4.22
N GLY A 302 8.83 4.76 -4.65
CA GLY A 302 9.59 3.73 -5.33
C GLY A 302 9.88 4.14 -6.76
N ASN A 303 9.49 3.34 -7.75
CA ASN A 303 9.60 3.75 -9.16
C ASN A 303 8.21 4.12 -9.68
N GLY A 304 8.08 5.25 -10.34
CA GLY A 304 6.80 5.70 -10.90
C GLY A 304 6.56 7.14 -10.55
N ARG A 305 5.38 7.68 -10.87
CA ARG A 305 4.98 9.02 -10.46
C ARG A 305 4.06 8.92 -9.26
N ASP A 306 4.64 9.05 -8.09
CA ASP A 306 3.99 8.77 -6.84
C ASP A 306 3.37 10.04 -6.25
N THR A 307 2.25 9.87 -5.55
CA THR A 307 1.58 10.96 -4.85
C THR A 307 1.51 10.63 -3.37
N ILE A 308 2.27 11.39 -2.57
CA ILE A 308 2.40 11.19 -1.14
C ILE A 308 1.79 12.38 -0.40
N PHE A 309 0.68 12.13 0.27
CA PHE A 309 0.16 13.03 1.30
C PHE A 309 0.64 12.54 2.67
N GLY A 310 1.54 13.29 3.32
CA GLY A 310 2.09 12.96 4.62
C GLY A 310 3.38 13.72 5.00
N SER A 311 3.73 13.70 6.28
CA SER A 311 4.83 14.51 6.85
C SER A 311 6.22 13.87 6.78
N SER A 312 6.38 12.75 6.08
CA SER A 312 7.64 11.99 6.01
C SER A 312 7.69 11.13 4.73
N GLY A 313 7.65 11.79 3.58
CA GLY A 313 7.56 11.16 2.25
C GLY A 313 8.89 11.10 1.52
N HIS A 314 9.11 10.01 0.79
CA HIS A 314 10.20 9.81 -0.17
C HIS A 314 9.56 9.38 -1.50
N GLY A 315 9.68 10.18 -2.56
CA GLY A 315 9.20 9.82 -3.90
C GLY A 315 10.06 8.72 -4.54
N ASP A 316 11.38 8.83 -4.34
CA ASP A 316 12.44 7.96 -4.87
C ASP A 316 12.72 8.17 -6.36
N ALA A 317 12.01 7.53 -7.30
CA ALA A 317 12.32 7.61 -8.72
C ALA A 317 11.07 7.87 -9.58
N GLY A 318 11.03 9.01 -10.24
CA GLY A 318 10.02 9.47 -11.17
C GLY A 318 9.65 10.92 -10.86
N ASP A 319 8.55 11.40 -11.43
CA ASP A 319 8.12 12.78 -11.23
C ASP A 319 6.99 12.79 -10.19
N ASP A 320 7.35 13.03 -8.93
CA ASP A 320 6.53 12.76 -7.75
C ASP A 320 5.83 14.01 -7.20
N ILE A 321 4.78 13.79 -6.40
CA ILE A 321 4.03 14.83 -5.71
C ILE A 321 4.04 14.54 -4.21
N LEU A 322 4.75 15.35 -3.44
CA LEU A 322 4.85 15.23 -1.99
C LEU A 322 4.20 16.45 -1.32
N VAL A 323 3.20 16.22 -0.47
CA VAL A 323 2.47 17.29 0.22
C VAL A 323 2.34 16.98 1.70
N ASP A 324 2.93 17.81 2.54
CA ASP A 324 2.76 17.76 3.98
C ASP A 324 1.51 18.53 4.45
N GLY A 325 1.00 18.18 5.63
CA GLY A 325 0.02 18.98 6.37
C GLY A 325 -1.40 18.99 5.79
N TRP A 326 -1.64 18.46 4.60
CA TRP A 326 -2.94 18.51 3.93
C TRP A 326 -3.81 17.29 4.21
N LEU A 327 -4.91 17.48 4.95
CA LEU A 327 -5.78 16.40 5.41
C LEU A 327 -7.27 16.70 5.19
N PHE A 328 -7.93 15.98 4.27
CA PHE A 328 -9.38 16.07 4.02
C PHE A 328 -9.91 17.52 3.89
N GLY A 329 -9.15 18.38 3.22
CA GLY A 329 -9.49 19.80 3.05
C GLY A 329 -9.23 20.68 4.28
N LYS A 330 -8.43 20.21 5.24
CA LYS A 330 -7.88 21.00 6.36
C LYS A 330 -6.37 20.92 6.37
N LEU A 331 -5.75 22.07 6.59
CA LEU A 331 -4.32 22.19 6.72
C LEU A 331 -3.90 22.12 8.19
N TYR A 332 -2.88 21.31 8.47
CA TYR A 332 -2.27 21.09 9.78
C TYR A 332 -0.84 21.60 9.75
N LYS A 333 -0.45 22.34 10.79
CA LYS A 333 0.93 22.78 10.99
C LYS A 333 1.73 21.66 11.64
N VAL A 334 2.52 20.91 10.90
CA VAL A 334 3.34 19.80 11.39
C VAL A 334 4.69 19.88 10.70
N ASP A 335 5.76 19.54 11.41
CA ASP A 335 7.08 19.51 10.79
C ASP A 335 7.18 18.29 9.85
N GLY A 336 7.55 18.55 8.60
CA GLY A 336 7.63 17.62 7.48
C GLY A 336 9.06 17.33 7.05
N ASN A 337 9.30 16.10 6.57
CA ASN A 337 10.53 15.72 5.88
C ASN A 337 10.17 15.12 4.53
N LEU A 338 10.39 15.86 3.44
CA LEU A 338 10.01 15.49 2.08
C LEU A 338 11.25 15.30 1.22
N TYR A 339 11.33 14.18 0.53
CA TYR A 339 12.42 13.84 -0.38
C TYR A 339 11.83 13.47 -1.74
N GLY A 340 12.02 14.27 -2.78
CA GLY A 340 11.56 13.98 -4.14
C GLY A 340 12.28 12.76 -4.69
N GLY A 341 13.60 12.86 -4.83
CA GLY A 341 14.45 11.76 -5.26
C GLY A 341 15.04 12.04 -6.63
N ALA A 342 14.65 11.29 -7.66
CA ALA A 342 15.12 11.48 -9.01
C ALA A 342 13.93 11.64 -9.96
N GLY A 343 13.94 12.68 -10.79
CA GLY A 343 12.85 13.10 -11.67
C GLY A 343 12.47 14.54 -11.33
N SER A 344 11.43 15.06 -11.96
CA SER A 344 10.97 16.43 -11.75
C SER A 344 9.81 16.45 -10.76
N ASP A 345 10.12 16.80 -9.52
CA ASP A 345 9.22 16.61 -8.39
C ASP A 345 8.46 17.89 -8.00
N TYR A 346 7.29 17.71 -7.40
CA TYR A 346 6.53 18.76 -6.72
C TYR A 346 6.55 18.51 -5.21
N LEU A 347 7.11 19.43 -4.44
CA LEU A 347 7.15 19.33 -2.97
C LEU A 347 6.42 20.51 -2.34
N SER A 348 5.58 20.25 -1.33
CA SER A 348 4.89 21.29 -0.56
C SER A 348 4.89 20.97 0.94
N GLY A 349 5.56 21.79 1.76
CA GLY A 349 5.58 21.68 3.22
C GLY A 349 4.33 22.27 3.88
N ASN A 350 3.79 23.34 3.30
CA ASN A 350 2.65 24.12 3.77
C ASN A 350 2.89 24.85 5.10
N GLY A 351 3.07 24.17 6.21
CA GLY A 351 3.37 24.88 7.46
C GLY A 351 3.74 23.95 8.59
N GLY A 352 4.52 24.48 9.53
CA GLY A 352 5.44 23.65 10.30
C GLY A 352 6.87 24.03 9.90
N ASN A 353 7.87 23.54 10.62
CA ASN A 353 9.25 23.76 10.20
C ASN A 353 9.69 22.55 9.37
N ASP A 354 9.68 22.70 8.06
CA ASP A 354 9.80 21.62 7.11
C ASP A 354 11.23 21.47 6.57
N SER A 355 11.56 20.26 6.13
CA SER A 355 12.80 19.95 5.41
C SER A 355 12.45 19.30 4.08
N LEU A 356 12.70 20.03 2.99
CA LEU A 356 12.39 19.61 1.62
C LEU A 356 13.69 19.39 0.84
N TYR A 357 13.78 18.26 0.14
CA TYR A 357 14.90 17.91 -0.73
C TYR A 357 14.35 17.47 -2.08
N GLY A 358 14.56 18.24 -3.15
CA GLY A 358 14.15 17.90 -4.51
C GLY A 358 14.90 16.67 -5.02
N GLY A 359 16.23 16.78 -5.09
CA GLY A 359 17.11 15.66 -5.43
C GLY A 359 17.71 15.82 -6.81
N ALA A 360 17.25 15.06 -7.80
CA ALA A 360 17.81 15.08 -9.15
C ALA A 360 16.74 15.25 -10.21
N GLY A 361 16.65 16.41 -10.82
CA GLY A 361 15.74 16.75 -11.91
C GLY A 361 15.40 18.22 -11.83
N GLU A 362 14.40 18.68 -12.58
CA GLU A 362 13.93 20.07 -12.44
C GLU A 362 12.76 20.07 -11.45
N ASP A 363 13.01 20.52 -10.22
CA ASP A 363 12.07 20.40 -9.11
C ASP A 363 11.33 21.72 -8.84
N LEU A 364 10.12 21.59 -8.28
CA LEU A 364 9.27 22.72 -7.90
C LEU A 364 8.84 22.59 -6.45
N MET A 365 9.32 23.50 -5.61
CA MET A 365 9.20 23.39 -4.17
C MET A 365 8.51 24.61 -3.56
N TRP A 366 7.58 24.36 -2.65
CA TRP A 366 6.95 25.36 -1.77
C TRP A 366 7.12 24.96 -0.31
N ALA A 367 8.02 25.61 0.41
CA ALA A 367 8.28 25.25 1.81
C ALA A 367 7.06 25.62 2.68
N GLY A 368 6.62 26.88 2.65
CA GLY A 368 5.29 27.29 3.10
C GLY A 368 5.30 28.39 4.15
N TRP A 369 5.05 28.03 5.40
CA TRP A 369 4.98 28.96 6.51
C TRP A 369 5.83 28.44 7.66
N ASP A 370 6.30 29.37 8.51
CA ASP A 370 7.23 29.08 9.61
C ASP A 370 8.65 28.84 9.05
N THR A 371 9.61 28.32 9.83
CA THR A 371 11.02 28.31 9.43
C THR A 371 11.38 27.00 8.75
N ASP A 372 11.72 27.08 7.46
CA ASP A 372 11.94 25.92 6.60
C ASP A 372 13.40 25.77 6.11
N LEU A 373 13.71 24.55 5.69
CA LEU A 373 14.94 24.19 4.98
C LEU A 373 14.59 23.57 3.64
N ALA A 374 15.09 24.14 2.55
CA ALA A 374 14.90 23.61 1.20
C ALA A 374 16.23 23.41 0.46
N HIS A 375 16.35 22.27 -0.22
CA HIS A 375 17.45 21.92 -1.11
C HIS A 375 16.89 21.48 -2.48
N GLY A 376 17.28 22.17 -3.56
CA GLY A 376 16.93 21.80 -4.93
C GLY A 376 17.64 20.52 -5.36
N GLY A 377 18.97 20.57 -5.39
CA GLY A 377 19.82 19.41 -5.60
C GLY A 377 20.55 19.48 -6.93
N THR A 378 20.14 18.70 -7.93
CA THR A 378 20.72 18.79 -9.28
C THR A 378 19.63 19.01 -10.32
N GLY A 379 19.81 20.00 -11.18
CA GLY A 379 18.86 20.36 -12.23
C GLY A 379 18.49 21.83 -12.09
N ALA A 380 17.50 22.31 -12.85
CA ALA A 380 17.09 23.70 -12.79
C ALA A 380 15.85 23.82 -11.90
N ASP A 381 16.04 24.17 -10.64
CA ASP A 381 15.01 24.08 -9.61
C ASP A 381 14.31 25.43 -9.39
N SER A 382 13.06 25.38 -8.96
CA SER A 382 12.27 26.56 -8.59
C SER A 382 11.76 26.41 -7.17
N ILE A 383 12.29 27.20 -6.26
CA ILE A 383 12.04 27.08 -4.83
C ILE A 383 11.43 28.37 -4.27
N HIS A 384 10.23 28.25 -3.70
CA HIS A 384 9.58 29.28 -2.91
C HIS A 384 9.64 28.90 -1.43
N ALA A 385 10.32 29.70 -0.62
CA ALA A 385 10.47 29.47 0.80
C ALA A 385 9.16 29.82 1.54
N GLY A 386 8.63 31.02 1.34
CA GLY A 386 7.30 31.41 1.80
C GLY A 386 7.35 32.42 2.94
N ASP A 387 6.48 32.29 3.94
CA ASP A 387 6.52 33.18 5.12
C ASP A 387 7.37 32.53 6.23
N GLY A 388 8.51 33.08 6.61
CA GLY A 388 9.43 32.43 7.55
C GLY A 388 10.80 33.06 7.54
N ASP A 389 11.64 32.73 8.52
CA ASP A 389 13.07 32.98 8.38
C ASP A 389 13.70 31.69 7.84
N ASP A 390 13.86 31.58 6.51
CA ASP A 390 14.11 30.32 5.83
C ASP A 390 15.56 30.13 5.38
N VAL A 391 15.92 28.89 5.06
CA VAL A 391 17.21 28.54 4.47
C VAL A 391 17.01 27.74 3.19
N VAL A 392 17.46 28.28 2.07
CA VAL A 392 17.30 27.68 0.74
C VAL A 392 18.64 27.50 0.04
N TYR A 393 18.84 26.32 -0.53
CA TYR A 393 19.96 25.98 -1.40
C TYR A 393 19.42 25.50 -2.76
N GLY A 394 19.83 26.14 -3.86
CA GLY A 394 19.58 25.62 -5.22
C GLY A 394 20.47 24.41 -5.53
N ASP A 395 21.73 24.48 -5.07
CA ASP A 395 22.78 23.48 -5.24
C ASP A 395 23.37 23.47 -6.67
N ASN A 396 23.08 22.49 -7.53
CA ASN A 396 23.68 22.42 -8.87
C ASN A 396 22.65 22.63 -9.98
N GLY A 397 22.76 23.72 -10.72
CA GLY A 397 22.06 23.98 -11.97
C GLY A 397 21.67 25.44 -12.06
N ASP A 398 20.77 25.78 -12.99
CA ASP A 398 20.36 27.18 -13.18
C ASP A 398 19.06 27.41 -12.39
N ASP A 399 19.17 27.83 -11.13
CA ASP A 399 18.08 27.78 -10.17
C ASP A 399 17.32 29.11 -10.01
N GLN A 400 16.07 29.03 -9.55
CA GLN A 400 15.24 30.17 -9.16
C GLN A 400 14.82 30.05 -7.69
N LEU A 401 15.36 30.93 -6.85
CA LEU A 401 15.14 30.91 -5.41
C LEU A 401 14.38 32.17 -4.98
N PHE A 402 13.28 31.99 -4.27
CA PHE A 402 12.44 33.06 -3.73
C PHE A 402 12.34 32.86 -2.21
N GLY A 403 12.87 33.81 -1.42
CA GLY A 403 12.71 33.82 0.04
C GLY A 403 11.29 34.22 0.45
N ASP A 404 10.66 35.09 -0.34
CA ASP A 404 9.31 35.62 -0.13
C ASP A 404 9.21 36.53 1.10
N GLY A 405 8.95 36.03 2.31
CA GLY A 405 8.68 36.89 3.47
C GLY A 405 9.34 36.42 4.75
N GLY A 406 10.28 37.20 5.27
CA GLY A 406 11.00 37.02 6.52
C GLY A 406 12.49 37.26 6.28
N SER A 407 13.35 36.89 7.23
CA SER A 407 14.80 37.12 7.08
C SER A 407 15.49 35.85 6.58
N ASP A 408 15.66 35.77 5.26
CA ASP A 408 15.99 34.52 4.58
C ASP A 408 17.48 34.39 4.29
N ARG A 409 17.90 33.13 4.11
CA ARG A 409 19.22 32.78 3.60
C ARG A 409 19.09 31.97 2.33
N LEU A 410 19.46 32.55 1.20
CA LEU A 410 19.43 31.92 -0.11
C LEU A 410 20.84 31.66 -0.64
N SER A 411 21.07 30.49 -1.22
CA SER A 411 22.32 30.12 -1.87
C SER A 411 22.05 29.43 -3.20
N GLY A 412 22.39 30.05 -4.33
CA GLY A 412 22.22 29.49 -5.68
C GLY A 412 23.06 28.23 -5.85
N GLY A 413 24.38 28.37 -5.75
CA GLY A 413 25.30 27.25 -5.80
C GLY A 413 26.13 27.28 -7.05
N SER A 414 25.95 26.35 -7.99
CA SER A 414 26.66 26.37 -9.27
C SER A 414 25.68 26.42 -10.44
N GLY A 415 25.90 27.34 -11.38
CA GLY A 415 25.03 27.57 -12.52
C GLY A 415 24.67 29.04 -12.60
N ALA A 416 23.75 29.41 -13.48
CA ALA A 416 23.30 30.80 -13.61
C ALA A 416 22.01 30.99 -12.82
N ASP A 417 22.14 31.45 -11.58
CA ASP A 417 21.03 31.45 -10.62
C ASP A 417 20.28 32.77 -10.56
N THR A 418 19.03 32.72 -10.15
CA THR A 418 18.19 33.90 -9.85
C THR A 418 17.69 33.83 -8.43
N LEU A 419 18.13 34.76 -7.58
CA LEU A 419 17.80 34.82 -6.16
C LEU A 419 17.01 36.10 -5.87
N LEU A 420 15.83 35.96 -5.28
CA LEU A 420 14.99 37.03 -4.80
C LEU A 420 14.76 36.84 -3.30
N GLY A 421 15.32 37.70 -2.45
CA GLY A 421 15.14 37.64 -1.00
C GLY A 421 13.68 37.87 -0.61
N GLY A 422 13.13 39.03 -0.97
CA GLY A 422 11.72 39.32 -0.72
C GLY A 422 11.56 40.39 0.34
N ALA A 423 10.88 40.10 1.44
CA ALA A 423 10.63 41.06 2.50
C ALA A 423 11.29 40.65 3.82
N GLY A 424 12.28 41.40 4.28
CA GLY A 424 13.02 41.16 5.51
C GLY A 424 14.51 41.39 5.28
N ASP A 425 15.34 41.15 6.30
CA ASP A 425 16.78 41.37 6.18
C ASP A 425 17.43 40.08 5.63
N ASP A 426 17.63 40.01 4.31
CA ASP A 426 18.00 38.77 3.64
C ASP A 426 19.51 38.61 3.42
N THR A 427 19.96 37.37 3.27
CA THR A 427 21.33 37.04 2.88
C THR A 427 21.35 36.14 1.64
N LEU A 428 21.85 36.65 0.52
CA LEU A 428 21.89 35.96 -0.77
C LEU A 428 23.33 35.67 -1.21
N PHE A 429 23.58 34.42 -1.62
CA PHE A 429 24.84 34.00 -2.25
C PHE A 429 24.54 33.41 -3.62
N GLY A 430 24.99 34.05 -4.71
CA GLY A 430 24.87 33.52 -6.07
C GLY A 430 25.67 32.24 -6.22
N GLY A 431 26.98 32.33 -6.02
CA GLY A 431 27.87 31.17 -6.01
C GLY A 431 28.75 31.18 -7.24
N ALA A 432 28.72 30.13 -8.05
CA ALA A 432 29.54 30.04 -9.26
C ALA A 432 28.66 30.13 -10.50
N GLY A 433 28.84 31.17 -11.31
CA GLY A 433 28.21 31.27 -12.62
C GLY A 433 27.91 32.69 -13.03
N LYS A 434 26.65 33.02 -13.28
CA LYS A 434 26.25 34.38 -13.69
C LYS A 434 24.91 34.66 -13.07
N ASP A 435 24.97 35.23 -11.90
CA ASP A 435 23.82 35.20 -11.02
C ASP A 435 23.09 36.54 -11.03
N LEU A 436 21.79 36.49 -10.83
CA LEU A 436 20.91 37.64 -10.66
C LEU A 436 20.41 37.67 -9.22
N LEU A 437 20.81 38.68 -8.47
CA LEU A 437 20.43 38.85 -7.07
C LEU A 437 19.57 40.10 -6.91
N LEU A 438 18.38 39.92 -6.33
CA LEU A 438 17.54 41.00 -5.80
C LEU A 438 17.36 40.72 -4.30
N GLY A 439 17.86 41.61 -3.44
CA GLY A 439 17.63 41.53 -2.00
C GLY A 439 16.15 41.67 -1.68
N GLY A 440 15.61 42.87 -1.82
CA GLY A 440 14.17 43.09 -1.74
C GLY A 440 13.86 44.25 -0.81
N GLU A 441 12.83 44.14 0.02
CA GLU A 441 12.57 45.08 1.11
C GLU A 441 13.38 44.70 2.35
N GLY A 442 14.33 45.53 2.79
CA GLY A 442 15.03 45.26 4.04
C GLY A 442 16.43 45.83 4.04
N VAL A 443 17.31 45.20 4.81
CA VAL A 443 18.74 45.47 4.80
C VAL A 443 19.46 44.17 4.44
N ASP A 444 19.85 44.07 3.18
CA ASP A 444 20.27 42.80 2.60
C ASP A 444 21.80 42.66 2.53
N VAL A 445 22.27 41.42 2.57
CA VAL A 445 23.67 41.06 2.33
C VAL A 445 23.76 40.18 1.09
N LEU A 446 24.39 40.69 0.04
CA LEU A 446 24.44 40.06 -1.27
C LEU A 446 25.90 39.70 -1.63
N SER A 447 26.11 38.49 -2.12
CA SER A 447 27.40 37.99 -2.60
C SER A 447 27.18 37.34 -3.97
N GLY A 448 27.81 37.88 -5.02
CA GLY A 448 27.69 37.31 -6.37
C GLY A 448 28.49 36.02 -6.51
N GLY A 449 29.70 35.99 -5.95
CA GLY A 449 30.63 34.87 -6.01
C GLY A 449 31.51 34.86 -7.25
N GLU A 450 31.77 33.69 -7.81
CA GLU A 450 32.55 33.53 -9.03
C GLU A 450 31.67 33.74 -10.26
N GLY A 451 31.67 34.92 -10.85
CA GLY A 451 30.77 35.09 -11.98
C GLY A 451 30.75 36.46 -12.58
N ARG A 452 29.85 36.66 -13.55
CA ARG A 452 29.50 38.01 -14.00
C ARG A 452 28.11 38.30 -13.49
N ASP A 453 28.04 38.87 -12.31
CA ASP A 453 26.82 38.88 -11.54
C ASP A 453 26.12 40.22 -11.65
N ALA A 454 24.80 40.19 -11.47
CA ALA A 454 23.93 41.34 -11.55
C ALA A 454 23.18 41.50 -10.23
N PHE A 455 23.33 42.67 -9.61
CA PHE A 455 22.60 43.07 -8.41
C PHE A 455 21.53 44.07 -8.84
N ASP A 456 20.27 43.64 -8.82
CA ASP A 456 19.13 44.41 -9.33
C ASP A 456 18.40 45.08 -8.17
N PHE A 457 18.14 46.37 -8.30
CA PHE A 457 17.37 47.15 -7.33
C PHE A 457 16.16 47.77 -8.01
N VAL A 458 14.98 47.24 -7.68
CA VAL A 458 13.70 47.57 -8.34
C VAL A 458 12.81 48.55 -7.56
N SER A 459 13.17 48.84 -6.31
CA SER A 459 12.51 49.85 -5.48
C SER A 459 13.51 50.59 -4.60
N LEU A 460 13.31 51.91 -4.42
CA LEU A 460 14.07 52.71 -3.45
C LEU A 460 13.75 52.31 -2.00
N SER A 461 12.56 51.75 -1.73
CA SER A 461 12.20 51.25 -0.41
C SER A 461 13.01 50.03 0.00
N GLY A 462 13.55 49.30 -0.99
CA GLY A 462 14.32 48.09 -0.78
C GLY A 462 15.77 48.32 -0.38
N MET A 463 16.35 49.43 -0.82
CA MET A 463 17.78 49.72 -0.61
C MET A 463 18.13 50.32 0.76
N GLY A 464 17.18 50.32 1.71
CA GLY A 464 17.32 50.94 3.02
C GLY A 464 17.44 52.49 3.00
N LEU A 465 17.24 53.13 4.17
CA LEU A 465 17.39 54.58 4.35
C LEU A 465 18.48 54.87 5.40
N GLY A 466 19.49 55.66 5.06
CA GLY A 466 20.52 56.14 5.99
C GLY A 466 21.57 55.09 6.36
N THR A 467 21.63 54.66 7.63
CA THR A 467 22.67 53.71 8.13
C THR A 467 22.30 52.23 7.97
N ALA A 468 21.07 51.93 7.58
CA ALA A 468 20.57 50.60 7.28
C ALA A 468 20.42 50.55 5.76
N ARG A 469 21.24 49.72 5.11
CA ARG A 469 21.43 49.70 3.66
C ARG A 469 22.02 48.37 3.21
N ASP A 470 21.78 48.03 1.96
CA ASP A 470 22.27 46.78 1.41
C ASP A 470 23.79 46.77 1.26
N GLN A 471 24.34 45.57 1.37
CA GLN A 471 25.77 45.31 1.34
C GLN A 471 26.08 44.28 0.27
N ILE A 472 26.77 44.70 -0.80
CA ILE A 472 27.37 43.78 -1.75
C ILE A 472 28.80 43.51 -1.29
N ILE A 473 29.06 42.30 -0.80
CA ILE A 473 30.28 42.01 0.00
C ILE A 473 31.50 41.57 -0.82
N ASP A 474 31.31 41.25 -2.10
CA ASP A 474 32.36 40.69 -2.97
C ASP A 474 32.41 41.30 -4.38
N PHE A 475 31.82 42.47 -4.59
CA PHE A 475 31.70 43.11 -5.90
C PHE A 475 33.04 43.21 -6.66
N VAL A 476 33.09 42.70 -7.89
CA VAL A 476 34.25 42.73 -8.78
C VAL A 476 34.08 43.77 -9.88
N ALA A 477 34.73 44.92 -9.72
CA ALA A 477 34.68 46.02 -10.69
C ALA A 477 35.13 45.59 -12.10
N GLY A 478 34.35 45.97 -13.11
CA GLY A 478 34.57 45.59 -14.51
C GLY A 478 34.02 44.22 -14.91
N GLN A 479 33.55 43.44 -13.95
CA GLN A 479 32.98 42.11 -14.15
C GLN A 479 31.48 42.12 -13.82
N ASP A 480 31.16 42.51 -12.59
CA ASP A 480 29.81 42.56 -12.03
C ASP A 480 29.11 43.88 -12.34
N ARG A 481 27.79 43.90 -12.14
CA ARG A 481 26.95 45.05 -12.46
C ARG A 481 25.89 45.30 -11.40
N VAL A 482 25.71 46.58 -11.06
CA VAL A 482 24.54 47.06 -10.32
C VAL A 482 23.51 47.57 -11.32
N ARG A 483 22.27 47.10 -11.28
CA ARG A 483 21.17 47.63 -12.08
C ARG A 483 20.21 48.40 -11.19
N LEU A 484 19.96 49.66 -11.55
CA LEU A 484 19.00 50.51 -10.85
C LEU A 484 17.78 50.71 -11.73
N TRP A 485 16.61 50.26 -11.28
CA TRP A 485 15.34 50.58 -11.91
C TRP A 485 14.71 51.76 -11.18
N MET A 486 14.77 52.94 -11.79
CA MET A 486 14.15 54.16 -11.26
C MET A 486 13.10 54.70 -12.24
N PRO A 487 12.00 55.31 -11.73
CA PRO A 487 11.00 55.93 -12.59
C PRO A 487 11.56 57.15 -13.34
N GLU A 488 12.52 57.86 -12.74
CA GLU A 488 13.19 59.02 -13.31
C GLU A 488 14.48 58.65 -14.06
N ALA A 489 14.93 59.55 -14.94
CA ALA A 489 16.16 59.35 -15.69
C ALA A 489 17.39 59.41 -14.77
N VAL A 490 18.10 58.30 -14.68
CA VAL A 490 19.29 58.19 -13.82
C VAL A 490 20.52 58.77 -14.54
N THR A 491 21.33 59.55 -13.82
CA THR A 491 22.59 60.10 -14.32
C THR A 491 23.74 59.75 -13.38
N PHE A 492 24.68 58.92 -13.86
CA PHE A 492 25.90 58.64 -13.11
C PHE A 492 26.93 59.77 -13.28
N ILE A 493 27.23 60.48 -12.19
CA ILE A 493 28.15 61.63 -12.15
C ILE A 493 29.57 61.25 -11.69
N GLY A 494 29.88 59.96 -11.55
CA GLY A 494 31.19 59.50 -11.10
C GLY A 494 31.39 59.77 -9.61
N ASN A 495 32.47 60.48 -9.25
CA ASN A 495 32.80 60.79 -7.86
C ASN A 495 32.49 62.26 -7.49
N ASP A 496 31.83 62.99 -8.39
CA ASP A 496 31.47 64.39 -8.16
C ASP A 496 30.36 64.49 -7.11
N GLY A 497 30.25 65.65 -6.45
CA GLY A 497 29.16 65.90 -5.50
C GLY A 497 27.83 66.14 -6.21
N PHE A 498 26.72 65.79 -5.56
CA PHE A 498 25.37 66.04 -6.09
C PHE A 498 25.15 67.53 -6.41
N THR A 499 24.44 67.79 -7.50
CA THR A 499 24.10 69.13 -7.98
C THR A 499 22.68 69.55 -7.57
N GLY A 500 21.90 68.63 -7.00
CA GLY A 500 20.48 68.80 -6.72
C GLY A 500 19.62 68.53 -7.97
N THR A 501 20.06 67.58 -8.81
CA THR A 501 19.25 67.08 -9.92
C THR A 501 18.70 65.72 -9.55
N VAL A 502 17.39 65.54 -9.72
CA VAL A 502 16.69 64.27 -9.49
C VAL A 502 17.36 63.12 -10.25
N GLY A 503 17.62 62.00 -9.58
CA GLY A 503 18.17 60.78 -10.17
C GLY A 503 19.68 60.80 -10.38
N GLU A 504 20.41 61.67 -9.68
CA GLU A 504 21.88 61.63 -9.70
C GLU A 504 22.41 60.45 -8.90
N VAL A 505 23.39 59.75 -9.45
CA VAL A 505 24.08 58.63 -8.79
C VAL A 505 25.58 58.91 -8.78
N ARG A 506 26.20 58.79 -7.61
CA ARG A 506 27.64 58.99 -7.41
C ARG A 506 28.26 57.83 -6.67
N TYR A 507 29.58 57.70 -6.75
CA TYR A 507 30.35 56.76 -5.94
C TYR A 507 31.24 57.51 -4.94
N ASP A 508 30.98 57.34 -3.63
CA ASP A 508 31.82 57.90 -2.57
C ASP A 508 32.94 56.92 -2.23
N ARG A 509 34.17 57.25 -2.68
CA ARG A 509 35.36 56.41 -2.44
C ARG A 509 35.80 56.34 -0.99
N THR A 510 35.37 57.27 -0.14
CA THR A 510 35.73 57.26 1.29
C THR A 510 34.83 56.32 2.06
N ALA A 511 33.53 56.33 1.73
CA ALA A 511 32.54 55.44 2.30
C ALA A 511 32.51 54.06 1.61
N GLN A 512 33.03 53.99 0.38
CA GLN A 512 32.96 52.84 -0.54
C GLN A 512 31.51 52.49 -0.92
N GLU A 513 30.70 53.52 -1.12
CA GLU A 513 29.25 53.44 -1.31
C GLU A 513 28.82 54.01 -2.67
N LEU A 514 27.85 53.36 -3.30
CA LEU A 514 27.08 53.93 -4.42
C LEU A 514 25.91 54.70 -3.82
N GLU A 515 25.91 56.02 -3.98
CA GLU A 515 24.94 56.93 -3.37
C GLU A 515 24.00 57.51 -4.43
N ILE A 516 22.73 57.67 -4.06
CA ILE A 516 21.64 58.09 -4.95
C ILE A 516 20.93 59.32 -4.35
N ASP A 517 20.80 60.39 -5.14
CA ASP A 517 19.91 61.54 -4.90
C ASP A 517 18.65 61.35 -5.75
N SER A 518 17.60 60.82 -5.13
CA SER A 518 16.35 60.42 -5.78
C SER A 518 15.32 61.56 -5.86
N ASP A 519 15.38 62.55 -4.97
CA ASP A 519 14.42 63.66 -4.93
C ASP A 519 14.99 65.01 -5.44
N GLY A 520 16.30 65.04 -5.74
CA GLY A 520 17.03 66.21 -6.26
C GLY A 520 17.32 67.26 -5.20
N ASN A 521 17.35 66.91 -3.91
CA ASN A 521 17.66 67.84 -2.82
C ASN A 521 19.17 68.10 -2.67
N GLY A 522 20.02 67.32 -3.36
CA GLY A 522 21.48 67.42 -3.31
C GLY A 522 22.13 66.64 -2.16
N GLU A 523 21.38 65.79 -1.48
CA GLU A 523 21.82 64.89 -0.41
C GLU A 523 21.57 63.43 -0.81
N THR A 524 22.22 62.51 -0.08
CA THR A 524 22.05 61.08 -0.30
C THR A 524 20.74 60.61 0.31
N ASP A 525 19.83 60.11 -0.53
CA ASP A 525 18.58 59.51 -0.07
C ASP A 525 18.78 58.03 0.28
N VAL A 526 19.51 57.33 -0.59
CA VAL A 526 19.76 55.89 -0.53
C VAL A 526 21.22 55.61 -0.89
N ALA A 527 21.81 54.59 -0.27
CA ALA A 527 23.17 54.16 -0.57
C ALA A 527 23.28 52.63 -0.58
N ILE A 528 24.19 52.08 -1.38
CA ILE A 528 24.56 50.66 -1.38
C ILE A 528 26.04 50.56 -1.04
N TRP A 529 26.40 49.72 -0.07
CA TRP A 529 27.81 49.49 0.26
C TRP A 529 28.42 48.43 -0.65
N LEU A 530 29.57 48.74 -1.26
CA LEU A 530 30.27 47.83 -2.17
C LEU A 530 31.66 47.40 -1.67
N GLY A 531 32.25 48.12 -0.70
CA GLY A 531 33.56 47.76 -0.14
C GLY A 531 34.77 47.85 -1.08
N ILE A 532 34.62 48.41 -2.28
CA ILE A 532 35.68 48.50 -3.31
C ILE A 532 36.38 49.87 -3.33
N ASP A 533 37.50 49.98 -4.07
CA ASP A 533 38.25 51.25 -4.19
C ASP A 533 37.78 52.14 -5.35
N SER A 534 37.11 51.56 -6.35
CA SER A 534 36.67 52.28 -7.55
C SER A 534 35.48 51.62 -8.23
N PHE A 535 34.53 52.43 -8.66
CA PHE A 535 33.37 52.05 -9.46
C PHE A 535 33.32 52.88 -10.75
N ALA A 536 32.96 52.28 -11.89
CA ALA A 536 32.89 52.97 -13.17
C ALA A 536 31.49 52.87 -13.79
N ALA A 537 31.18 53.78 -14.72
CA ALA A 537 29.89 53.80 -15.42
C ALA A 537 29.54 52.49 -16.16
N ARG A 538 30.54 51.64 -16.46
CA ARG A 538 30.32 50.33 -17.10
C ARG A 538 29.73 49.28 -16.14
N ASP A 539 29.97 49.48 -14.85
CA ASP A 539 29.55 48.61 -13.74
C ASP A 539 28.12 48.94 -13.32
N LEU A 540 27.52 49.99 -13.89
CA LEU A 540 26.15 50.39 -13.67
C LEU A 540 25.28 50.05 -14.90
N ILE A 541 24.05 49.62 -14.65
CA ILE A 541 22.99 49.48 -15.65
C ILE A 541 21.88 50.45 -15.26
N LEU A 542 21.48 51.30 -16.21
CA LEU A 542 20.46 52.34 -16.06
C LEU A 542 19.32 52.11 -17.05
#